data_AF-A0A8J3P8D0-F1
#
_entry.id   AF-A0A8J3P8D0-F1
#
_cell.length_a   1.000
_cell.length_b   1.000
_cell.length_c   1.000
_cell.angle_alpha   90.00
_cell.angle_beta   90.00
_cell.angle_gamma   90.00
#
_symmetry.space_group_name_H-M   'P 1'
#
loop_
_entity.id
_entity.type
_entity.pdbx_description
1 polymer ?
#
loop_
_entity_poly.entity_id
_entity_poly.type
_entity_poly.pdbx_seq_one_letter_code
_entity_poly.pdbx_strand_id
1 'polypeptide(L)'
;MREDGSLRWDEAMSGWRSDFAAASVQLDRQRSRLLDLVGRTVVAGWTGWDPNRDQWEPHIPLVLVLDGGLQLELQWSKWDDLSITWNTVDLAVPPQLVGRPHEWRRSAPKAVAAIVGRALTGFAVTEGPCFSGEGGDDFSNGLPMHAFAGWVTSGLWIAAGDAGLHVCNGTDSNRLSSAPDDPANEGDARVTALAFFGLDGGQSSA
;
A
#
# COMPACT_ATOMS: atom_id res chain seq x y z
N MET A 1 16.09 -19.71 -2.95
CA MET A 1 17.52 -19.71 -3.33
C MET A 1 17.65 -20.09 -4.80
N ARG A 2 18.15 -19.18 -5.65
CA ARG A 2 18.44 -19.45 -7.06
C ARG A 2 19.71 -20.30 -7.20
N GLU A 3 19.96 -20.85 -8.37
CA GLU A 3 21.13 -21.72 -8.64
C GLU A 3 22.47 -21.02 -8.39
N ASP A 4 22.51 -19.69 -8.40
CA ASP A 4 23.67 -18.86 -8.08
C ASP A 4 23.79 -18.50 -6.58
N GLY A 5 22.92 -19.05 -5.73
CA GLY A 5 22.86 -18.73 -4.30
C GLY A 5 22.21 -17.37 -3.98
N SER A 6 21.78 -16.60 -4.99
CA SER A 6 21.08 -15.33 -4.77
C SER A 6 19.67 -15.56 -4.24
N LEU A 7 19.24 -14.67 -3.35
CA LEU A 7 17.85 -14.57 -2.92
C LEU A 7 17.01 -14.01 -4.09
N ARG A 8 15.70 -14.29 -4.07
CA ARG A 8 14.79 -13.48 -4.87
C ARG A 8 14.87 -12.02 -4.39
N TRP A 9 14.50 -11.09 -5.27
CA TRP A 9 14.65 -9.67 -5.00
C TRP A 9 13.83 -9.23 -3.77
N ASP A 10 12.67 -9.86 -3.54
CA ASP A 10 11.79 -9.65 -2.41
C ASP A 10 12.32 -10.35 -1.15
N GLU A 11 12.82 -11.58 -1.26
CA GLU A 11 13.49 -12.27 -0.15
C GLU A 11 14.70 -11.47 0.38
N ALA A 12 15.38 -10.71 -0.48
CA ALA A 12 16.46 -9.81 -0.09
C ALA A 12 15.97 -8.61 0.75
N MET A 13 14.67 -8.29 0.70
CA MET A 13 14.01 -7.32 1.59
C MET A 13 13.66 -7.99 2.91
N SER A 14 14.69 -8.44 3.64
CA SER A 14 14.51 -8.98 5.00
C SER A 14 13.65 -10.23 5.08
N GLY A 15 13.74 -11.12 4.10
CA GLY A 15 12.97 -12.38 4.06
C GLY A 15 11.53 -12.23 3.59
N TRP A 16 11.13 -11.03 3.15
CA TRP A 16 9.79 -10.76 2.63
C TRP A 16 9.43 -11.74 1.50
N ARG A 17 8.19 -12.26 1.55
CA ARG A 17 7.66 -13.20 0.56
C ARG A 17 6.51 -12.57 -0.19
N SER A 18 6.83 -11.70 -1.14
CA SER A 18 5.83 -10.93 -1.87
C SER A 18 4.86 -11.84 -2.63
N ASP A 19 3.62 -11.35 -2.79
CA ASP A 19 2.50 -12.09 -3.37
C ASP A 19 1.66 -11.24 -4.34
N PHE A 20 2.32 -10.35 -5.09
CA PHE A 20 1.68 -9.40 -5.99
C PHE A 20 0.61 -10.02 -6.89
N ALA A 21 -0.55 -9.36 -6.92
CA ALA A 21 -1.59 -9.53 -7.92
C ALA A 21 -2.29 -8.17 -8.12
N ALA A 22 -3.18 -8.08 -9.10
CA ALA A 22 -4.06 -6.92 -9.26
C ALA A 22 -4.72 -6.55 -7.92
N ALA A 23 -4.72 -5.27 -7.57
CA ALA A 23 -5.04 -4.82 -6.23
C ALA A 23 -6.48 -5.15 -5.82
N SER A 24 -7.42 -5.08 -6.77
CA SER A 24 -8.80 -5.53 -6.55
C SER A 24 -8.87 -7.00 -6.14
N VAL A 25 -8.07 -7.86 -6.78
CA VAL A 25 -7.97 -9.30 -6.48
C VAL A 25 -7.31 -9.53 -5.12
N GLN A 26 -6.23 -8.81 -4.79
CA GLN A 26 -5.61 -8.97 -3.45
C GLN A 26 -6.52 -8.46 -2.33
N LEU A 27 -7.18 -7.33 -2.51
CA LEU A 27 -8.09 -6.80 -1.50
C LEU A 27 -9.27 -7.73 -1.26
N ASP A 28 -9.79 -8.37 -2.31
CA ASP A 28 -10.83 -9.40 -2.17
C ASP A 28 -10.33 -10.61 -1.37
N ARG A 29 -9.16 -11.16 -1.74
CA ARG A 29 -8.55 -12.31 -1.03
C ARG A 29 -8.27 -12.03 0.44
N GLN A 30 -7.84 -10.82 0.76
CA GLN A 30 -7.41 -10.43 2.11
C GLN A 30 -8.54 -9.81 2.93
N ARG A 31 -9.73 -9.59 2.32
CA ARG A 31 -10.85 -8.84 2.90
C ARG A 31 -11.18 -9.27 4.32
N SER A 32 -11.47 -10.56 4.51
CA SER A 32 -11.85 -11.08 5.84
C SER A 32 -10.75 -10.81 6.86
N ARG A 33 -9.51 -11.11 6.50
CA ARG A 33 -8.37 -10.99 7.41
C ARG A 33 -8.04 -9.54 7.77
N LEU A 34 -8.22 -8.61 6.84
CA LEU A 34 -8.10 -7.17 7.09
C LEU A 34 -9.22 -6.69 8.03
N LEU A 35 -10.47 -7.08 7.78
CA LEU A 35 -11.60 -6.71 8.63
C LEU A 35 -11.47 -7.29 10.06
N ASP A 36 -10.87 -8.47 10.22
CA ASP A 36 -10.56 -9.07 11.52
C ASP A 36 -9.51 -8.29 12.34
N LEU A 37 -8.84 -7.29 11.74
CA LEU A 37 -7.93 -6.39 12.46
C LEU A 37 -8.65 -5.23 13.15
N VAL A 38 -9.92 -4.97 12.82
CA VAL A 38 -10.67 -3.87 13.44
C VAL A 38 -10.74 -4.09 14.96
N GLY A 39 -10.39 -3.05 15.71
CA GLY A 39 -10.25 -3.07 17.16
C GLY A 39 -8.83 -3.37 17.66
N ARG A 40 -7.93 -3.93 16.82
CA ARG A 40 -6.52 -4.12 17.19
C ARG A 40 -5.75 -2.81 17.19
N THR A 41 -4.79 -2.69 18.09
CA THR A 41 -3.93 -1.50 18.18
C THR A 41 -2.69 -1.61 17.32
N VAL A 42 -2.36 -0.57 16.57
CA VAL A 42 -1.08 -0.45 15.85
C VAL A 42 0.03 -0.12 16.85
N VAL A 43 0.95 -1.04 17.09
CA VAL A 43 2.07 -0.89 18.04
C VAL A 43 3.28 -0.20 17.42
N ALA A 44 3.48 -0.41 16.12
CA ALA A 44 4.54 0.23 15.35
C ALA A 44 4.19 0.20 13.86
N GLY A 45 4.68 1.16 13.10
CA GLY A 45 4.89 1.00 11.67
C GLY A 45 6.39 1.03 11.37
N TRP A 46 6.82 0.34 10.32
CA TRP A 46 8.20 0.29 9.87
C TRP A 46 8.26 0.54 8.38
N THR A 47 9.25 1.33 7.97
CA THR A 47 9.54 1.62 6.56
C THR A 47 11.03 1.48 6.31
N GLY A 48 11.42 1.15 5.09
CA GLY A 48 12.83 1.13 4.67
C GLY A 48 13.36 2.53 4.37
N TRP A 49 14.60 2.81 4.74
CA TRP A 49 15.25 4.11 4.52
C TRP A 49 16.60 3.93 3.85
N ASP A 50 16.92 4.82 2.90
CA ASP A 50 18.26 4.95 2.35
C ASP A 50 19.13 5.71 3.37
N PRO A 51 20.10 5.05 4.02
CA PRO A 51 20.91 5.68 5.05
C PRO A 51 21.83 6.78 4.51
N ASN A 52 22.13 6.78 3.20
CA ASN A 52 23.02 7.78 2.61
C ASN A 52 22.30 9.09 2.34
N ARG A 53 21.00 9.01 2.01
CA ARG A 53 20.17 10.16 1.68
C ARG A 53 19.24 10.59 2.81
N ASP A 54 19.17 9.79 3.89
CA ASP A 54 18.23 9.96 4.99
C ASP A 54 16.80 10.17 4.49
N GLN A 55 16.38 9.33 3.55
CA GLN A 55 15.06 9.40 2.94
C GLN A 55 14.38 8.05 2.99
N TRP A 56 13.04 8.10 3.08
CA TRP A 56 12.21 6.92 2.94
C TRP A 56 12.35 6.32 1.53
N GLU A 57 12.46 5.00 1.46
CA GLU A 57 12.53 4.22 0.22
C GLU A 57 11.18 3.55 -0.06
N PRO A 58 10.39 4.04 -1.03
CA PRO A 58 9.02 3.57 -1.29
C PRO A 58 8.93 2.18 -1.93
N HIS A 59 10.04 1.62 -2.41
CA HIS A 59 10.09 0.25 -2.95
C HIS A 59 10.23 -0.83 -1.88
N ILE A 60 10.45 -0.46 -0.62
CA ILE A 60 10.51 -1.39 0.51
C ILE A 60 9.12 -1.43 1.17
N PRO A 61 8.57 -2.64 1.46
CA PRO A 61 7.23 -2.76 2.01
C PRO A 61 7.04 -1.96 3.29
N LEU A 62 5.86 -1.36 3.43
CA LEU A 62 5.38 -0.87 4.70
C LEU A 62 5.04 -2.08 5.59
N VAL A 63 5.51 -2.06 6.84
CA VAL A 63 5.14 -3.09 7.82
C VAL A 63 4.43 -2.44 8.99
N LEU A 64 3.17 -2.81 9.23
CA LEU A 64 2.43 -2.44 10.43
C LEU A 64 2.48 -3.61 11.42
N VAL A 65 2.94 -3.35 12.63
CA VAL A 65 2.93 -4.31 13.75
C VAL A 65 1.75 -3.98 14.64
N LEU A 66 0.85 -4.93 14.81
CA LEU A 66 -0.34 -4.84 15.65
C LEU A 66 -0.08 -5.48 17.02
N ASP A 67 -1.01 -5.28 17.95
CA ASP A 67 -1.02 -6.02 19.21
C ASP A 67 -0.92 -7.55 19.00
N GLY A 68 -0.24 -8.22 19.93
CA GLY A 68 0.09 -9.64 19.79
C GLY A 68 1.19 -9.94 18.78
N GLY A 69 1.85 -8.93 18.20
CA GLY A 69 3.02 -9.09 17.32
C GLY A 69 2.69 -9.47 15.87
N LEU A 70 1.40 -9.42 15.49
CA LEU A 70 0.97 -9.63 14.11
C LEU A 70 1.51 -8.52 13.19
N GLN A 71 2.10 -8.89 12.06
CA GLN A 71 2.56 -7.98 11.03
C GLN A 71 1.62 -8.00 9.82
N LEU A 72 1.23 -6.81 9.35
CA LEU A 72 0.62 -6.56 8.05
C LEU A 72 1.66 -5.88 7.17
N GLU A 73 1.96 -6.46 6.02
CA GLU A 73 3.01 -6.01 5.10
C GLU A 73 2.36 -5.59 3.78
N LEU A 74 2.66 -4.38 3.30
CA LEU A 74 2.00 -3.76 2.15
C LEU A 74 3.03 -3.18 1.18
N GLN A 75 2.91 -3.53 -0.10
CA GLN A 75 3.69 -2.91 -1.16
C GLN A 75 2.88 -2.82 -2.46
N TRP A 76 2.77 -1.60 -2.98
CA TRP A 76 2.31 -1.34 -4.33
C TRP A 76 3.45 -1.52 -5.34
N SER A 77 3.11 -2.00 -6.54
CA SER A 77 4.01 -2.05 -7.68
C SER A 77 3.25 -1.86 -8.99
N LYS A 78 3.98 -1.53 -10.05
CA LYS A 78 3.43 -1.28 -11.39
C LYS A 78 2.21 -0.34 -11.33
N TRP A 79 1.21 -0.58 -12.17
CA TRP A 79 0.02 0.26 -12.27
C TRP A 79 -1.03 -0.04 -11.20
N ASP A 80 -1.28 -1.33 -10.93
CA ASP A 80 -2.31 -1.78 -10.02
C ASP A 80 -1.93 -3.06 -9.27
N ASP A 81 -0.65 -3.45 -9.26
CA ASP A 81 -0.21 -4.62 -8.49
C ASP A 81 -0.06 -4.25 -7.01
N LEU A 82 -0.61 -5.08 -6.13
CA LEU A 82 -0.49 -4.94 -4.69
C LEU A 82 -0.08 -6.29 -4.09
N SER A 83 0.89 -6.26 -3.18
CA SER A 83 1.19 -7.38 -2.28
C SER A 83 0.70 -7.06 -0.88
N ILE A 84 0.03 -8.04 -0.27
CA ILE A 84 -0.46 -7.98 1.11
C ILE A 84 -0.06 -9.28 1.80
N THR A 85 0.99 -9.22 2.60
CA THR A 85 1.56 -10.39 3.27
C THR A 85 1.55 -10.22 4.78
N TRP A 86 1.93 -11.28 5.48
CA TRP A 86 1.76 -11.36 6.93
C TRP A 86 2.89 -12.15 7.57
N ASN A 87 3.59 -11.53 8.53
CA ASN A 87 4.66 -12.15 9.32
C ASN A 87 5.76 -12.83 8.50
N THR A 88 6.12 -12.26 7.34
CA THR A 88 7.21 -12.72 6.49
C THR A 88 8.45 -11.85 6.61
N VAL A 89 8.30 -10.56 6.93
CA VAL A 89 9.42 -9.64 7.13
C VAL A 89 10.08 -9.88 8.49
N ASP A 90 11.39 -10.11 8.47
CA ASP A 90 12.24 -10.07 9.65
C ASP A 90 12.81 -8.66 9.85
N LEU A 91 12.19 -7.89 10.75
CA LEU A 91 12.60 -6.53 11.08
C LEU A 91 13.99 -6.44 11.74
N ALA A 92 14.59 -7.56 12.18
CA ALA A 92 15.95 -7.59 12.68
C ALA A 92 17.00 -7.67 11.54
N VAL A 93 16.58 -8.02 10.33
CA VAL A 93 17.44 -8.10 9.15
C VAL A 93 17.27 -6.81 8.33
N PRO A 94 18.34 -6.05 8.05
CA PRO A 94 18.26 -4.87 7.19
C PRO A 94 17.80 -5.24 5.76
N PRO A 95 16.86 -4.49 5.17
CA PRO A 95 16.41 -4.78 3.81
C PRO A 95 17.50 -4.44 2.79
N GLN A 96 17.57 -5.22 1.71
CA GLN A 96 18.47 -4.95 0.60
C GLN A 96 17.67 -4.71 -0.68
N LEU A 97 17.81 -3.51 -1.24
CA LEU A 97 17.19 -3.13 -2.51
C LEU A 97 18.30 -3.00 -3.57
N VAL A 98 18.23 -3.82 -4.62
CA VAL A 98 19.23 -3.88 -5.71
C VAL A 98 20.67 -4.02 -5.16
N GLY A 99 20.84 -4.87 -4.15
CA GLY A 99 22.14 -5.13 -3.49
C GLY A 99 22.65 -3.99 -2.60
N ARG A 100 21.86 -2.94 -2.37
CA ARG A 100 22.22 -1.83 -1.47
C ARG A 100 21.51 -1.98 -0.13
N PRO A 101 22.25 -1.91 1.00
CA PRO A 101 21.64 -2.00 2.32
C PRO A 101 20.80 -0.75 2.61
N HIS A 102 19.63 -0.99 3.17
CA HIS A 102 18.72 0.01 3.70
C HIS A 102 18.48 -0.29 5.18
N GLU A 103 17.86 0.64 5.90
CA GLU A 103 17.57 0.49 7.32
C GLU A 103 16.07 0.49 7.58
N TRP A 104 15.62 -0.38 8.48
CA TRP A 104 14.27 -0.31 9.01
C TRP A 104 14.17 0.86 10.00
N ARG A 105 13.26 1.79 9.72
CA ARG A 105 12.96 2.90 10.62
C ARG A 105 11.56 2.77 11.20
N ARG A 106 11.47 2.82 12.53
CA ARG A 106 10.21 2.74 13.26
C ARG A 106 9.48 4.08 13.25
N SER A 107 8.17 4.02 13.00
CA SER A 107 7.20 5.12 13.12
C SER A 107 7.58 6.37 12.31
N ALA A 108 8.09 6.16 11.10
CA ALA A 108 8.33 7.19 10.10
C ALA A 108 7.87 6.67 8.73
N PRO A 109 7.45 7.53 7.78
CA PRO A 109 7.28 8.99 7.89
C PRO A 109 6.08 9.40 8.78
N LYS A 110 5.82 10.72 8.91
CA LYS A 110 4.78 11.30 9.78
C LYS A 110 3.41 10.63 9.63
N ALA A 111 3.02 10.25 8.40
CA ALA A 111 1.76 9.56 8.15
C ALA A 111 1.67 8.21 8.89
N VAL A 112 2.77 7.44 8.91
CA VAL A 112 2.86 6.18 9.65
C VAL A 112 2.84 6.43 11.15
N ALA A 113 3.59 7.44 11.63
CA ALA A 113 3.60 7.83 13.03
C ALA A 113 2.20 8.17 13.57
N ALA A 114 1.36 8.79 12.73
CA ALA A 114 0.04 9.28 13.11
C ALA A 114 -0.93 8.17 13.57
N ILE A 115 -0.74 6.93 13.11
CA ILE A 115 -1.62 5.80 13.45
C ILE A 115 -1.07 4.92 14.60
N VAL A 116 0.19 5.10 15.00
CA VAL A 116 0.80 4.29 16.07
C VAL A 116 0.16 4.62 17.42
N GLY A 117 -0.13 3.58 18.20
CA GLY A 117 -0.83 3.64 19.47
C GLY A 117 -2.35 3.69 19.35
N ARG A 118 -2.91 3.65 18.13
CA ARG A 118 -4.35 3.77 17.89
C ARG A 118 -4.95 2.43 17.49
N ALA A 119 -6.19 2.21 17.89
CA ALA A 119 -6.99 1.08 17.45
C ALA A 119 -7.46 1.29 16.01
N LEU A 120 -7.33 0.26 15.18
CA LEU A 120 -7.89 0.24 13.83
C LEU A 120 -9.41 0.31 13.91
N THR A 121 -10.01 1.22 13.16
CA THR A 121 -11.47 1.44 13.13
C THR A 121 -12.11 1.01 11.82
N GLY A 122 -11.30 0.79 10.77
CA GLY A 122 -11.80 0.30 9.50
C GLY A 122 -10.80 0.40 8.37
N PHE A 123 -11.23 -0.08 7.21
CA PHE A 123 -10.49 -0.01 5.96
C PHE A 123 -11.39 0.52 4.86
N ALA A 124 -10.85 1.30 3.94
CA ALA A 124 -11.53 1.69 2.71
C ALA A 124 -10.59 1.56 1.52
N VAL A 125 -11.16 1.20 0.38
CA VAL A 125 -10.46 1.14 -0.90
C VAL A 125 -10.63 2.48 -1.59
N THR A 126 -9.53 3.01 -2.12
CA THR A 126 -9.56 4.23 -2.92
C THR A 126 -9.37 3.86 -4.38
N GLU A 127 -10.18 4.44 -5.25
CA GLU A 127 -10.12 4.21 -6.69
C GLU A 127 -9.95 5.54 -7.42
N GLY A 128 -9.06 5.58 -8.39
CA GLY A 128 -8.90 6.71 -9.31
C GLY A 128 -9.54 6.40 -10.67
N PRO A 129 -9.94 7.42 -11.44
CA PRO A 129 -10.43 7.21 -12.79
C PRO A 129 -9.28 6.75 -13.71
N CYS A 130 -9.58 5.83 -14.63
CA CYS A 130 -8.69 5.46 -15.72
C CYS A 130 -9.30 5.87 -17.06
N PHE A 131 -8.45 6.13 -18.05
CA PHE A 131 -8.82 6.65 -19.36
C PHE A 131 -8.24 5.73 -20.44
N SER A 132 -8.97 5.51 -21.53
CA SER A 132 -8.57 4.59 -22.61
C SER A 132 -7.60 5.21 -23.62
N GLY A 133 -7.09 6.42 -23.36
CA GLY A 133 -6.23 7.15 -24.28
C GLY A 133 -4.85 6.50 -24.42
N GLU A 134 -4.35 6.40 -25.65
CA GLU A 134 -2.94 6.10 -25.92
C GLU A 134 -2.10 7.32 -25.53
N GLY A 135 -1.68 7.38 -24.26
CA GLY A 135 -0.68 8.28 -23.66
C GLY A 135 -0.35 9.62 -24.34
N GLY A 136 -0.53 10.73 -23.62
CA GLY A 136 -0.10 12.06 -24.08
C GLY A 136 -1.06 13.20 -23.74
N ASP A 137 -2.16 12.90 -23.05
CA ASP A 137 -3.11 13.92 -22.63
C ASP A 137 -2.50 14.81 -21.54
N ASP A 138 -2.53 16.11 -21.77
CA ASP A 138 -2.16 17.12 -20.80
C ASP A 138 -3.30 17.27 -19.76
N PHE A 139 -3.09 16.73 -18.57
CA PHE A 139 -4.03 16.82 -17.44
C PHE A 139 -3.94 18.14 -16.66
N SER A 140 -3.15 19.13 -17.12
CA SER A 140 -3.01 20.42 -16.43
C SER A 140 -4.32 21.20 -16.28
N ASN A 141 -5.32 20.92 -17.13
CA ASN A 141 -6.66 21.54 -17.09
C ASN A 141 -7.72 20.65 -16.41
N GLY A 142 -7.29 19.64 -15.65
CA GLY A 142 -8.16 18.67 -15.00
C GLY A 142 -8.30 17.37 -15.77
N LEU A 143 -8.97 16.40 -15.15
CA LEU A 143 -9.11 15.05 -15.68
C LEU A 143 -10.08 15.03 -16.89
N PRO A 144 -9.75 14.33 -17.99
CA PRO A 144 -10.58 14.27 -19.18
C PRO A 144 -11.75 13.30 -18.96
N MET A 145 -12.69 13.67 -18.10
CA MET A 145 -13.82 12.81 -17.71
C MET A 145 -14.71 12.38 -18.89
N HIS A 146 -14.59 13.04 -20.05
CA HIS A 146 -15.22 12.62 -21.30
C HIS A 146 -14.62 11.34 -21.90
N ALA A 147 -13.37 11.00 -21.56
CA ALA A 147 -12.65 9.80 -22.00
C ALA A 147 -12.58 8.72 -20.89
N PHE A 148 -13.43 8.86 -19.85
CA PHE A 148 -13.50 7.96 -18.71
C PHE A 148 -13.75 6.51 -19.18
N ALA A 149 -12.81 5.62 -18.85
CA ALA A 149 -12.85 4.21 -19.22
C ALA A 149 -13.21 3.30 -18.03
N GLY A 150 -12.99 3.76 -16.80
CA GLY A 150 -13.29 2.95 -15.63
C GLY A 150 -12.62 3.45 -14.36
N TRP A 151 -12.65 2.61 -13.33
CA TRP A 151 -11.99 2.85 -12.06
C TRP A 151 -10.83 1.87 -11.91
N VAL A 152 -9.72 2.38 -11.41
CA VAL A 152 -8.58 1.55 -11.01
C VAL A 152 -8.38 1.69 -9.50
N THR A 153 -8.22 0.56 -8.82
CA THR A 153 -7.84 0.55 -7.41
C THR A 153 -6.47 1.20 -7.26
N SER A 154 -6.42 2.30 -6.52
CA SER A 154 -5.24 3.15 -6.38
C SER A 154 -4.69 3.21 -4.96
N GLY A 155 -5.44 2.71 -3.97
CA GLY A 155 -4.97 2.73 -2.59
C GLY A 155 -5.85 2.00 -1.58
N LEU A 156 -5.28 1.84 -0.39
CA LEU A 156 -5.93 1.31 0.80
C LEU A 156 -5.83 2.37 1.90
N TRP A 157 -6.97 2.86 2.35
CA TRP A 157 -7.11 3.67 3.54
C TRP A 157 -7.25 2.77 4.78
N ILE A 158 -6.41 3.04 5.78
CA ILE A 158 -6.39 2.36 7.07
C ILE A 158 -6.81 3.39 8.12
N ALA A 159 -8.05 3.29 8.61
CA ALA A 159 -8.58 4.18 9.63
C ALA A 159 -8.14 3.71 11.03
N ALA A 160 -7.64 4.63 11.85
CA ALA A 160 -7.16 4.33 13.20
C ALA A 160 -7.50 5.48 14.18
N GLY A 161 -8.50 5.29 15.03
CA GLY A 161 -9.00 6.34 15.92
C GLY A 161 -9.51 7.56 15.15
N ASP A 162 -8.95 8.74 15.44
CA ASP A 162 -9.23 10.01 14.74
C ASP A 162 -8.21 10.33 13.62
N ALA A 163 -7.36 9.36 13.27
CA ALA A 163 -6.34 9.47 12.24
C ALA A 163 -6.51 8.35 11.19
N GLY A 164 -5.69 8.40 10.15
CA GLY A 164 -5.54 7.27 9.25
C GLY A 164 -4.29 7.36 8.40
N LEU A 165 -4.04 6.26 7.70
CA LEU A 165 -2.93 6.08 6.80
C LEU A 165 -3.46 5.61 5.46
N HIS A 166 -3.22 6.40 4.43
CA HIS A 166 -3.42 6.00 3.05
C HIS A 166 -2.13 5.39 2.53
N VAL A 167 -2.23 4.14 2.09
CA VAL A 167 -1.16 3.42 1.39
C VAL A 167 -1.62 3.27 -0.05
N CYS A 168 -1.09 4.11 -0.93
CA CYS A 168 -1.51 4.20 -2.33
C CYS A 168 -0.36 3.94 -3.30
N ASN A 169 -0.72 3.71 -4.55
CA ASN A 169 0.26 3.54 -5.61
C ASN A 169 0.88 4.91 -5.98
N GLY A 170 2.18 5.04 -5.74
CA GLY A 170 3.00 6.20 -6.08
C GLY A 170 3.62 6.15 -7.48
N THR A 171 3.00 5.45 -8.43
CA THR A 171 3.55 5.17 -9.78
C THR A 171 4.66 4.13 -9.76
N ASP A 172 4.33 2.92 -9.28
CA ASP A 172 5.16 1.69 -9.18
C ASP A 172 5.74 1.33 -7.79
N SER A 173 5.39 2.13 -6.77
CA SER A 173 5.88 1.97 -5.41
C SER A 173 4.86 2.49 -4.40
N ASN A 174 5.13 2.35 -3.10
CA ASN A 174 4.24 2.91 -2.09
C ASN A 174 4.28 4.44 -2.11
N ARG A 175 3.12 5.06 -1.90
CA ARG A 175 2.96 6.44 -1.42
C ARG A 175 2.17 6.42 -0.12
N LEU A 176 2.57 7.25 0.84
CA LEU A 176 1.98 7.30 2.17
C LEU A 176 1.42 8.69 2.47
N SER A 177 0.16 8.77 2.89
CA SER A 177 -0.53 10.03 3.21
C SER A 177 -1.38 9.90 4.47
N SER A 178 -1.64 11.02 5.15
CA SER A 178 -2.62 11.11 6.24
C SER A 178 -4.01 11.54 5.77
N ALA A 179 -4.17 11.80 4.48
CA ALA A 179 -5.45 12.07 3.84
C ALA A 179 -5.84 10.83 3.01
N PRO A 180 -7.14 10.49 2.95
CA PRO A 180 -7.63 9.34 2.18
C PRO A 180 -7.56 9.57 0.67
N ASP A 181 -7.54 10.83 0.22
CA ASP A 181 -7.55 11.17 -1.19
C ASP A 181 -6.16 11.62 -1.64
N ASP A 182 -5.81 11.27 -2.88
CA ASP A 182 -4.69 11.89 -3.56
C ASP A 182 -5.11 13.29 -4.02
N PRO A 183 -4.37 14.37 -3.67
CA PRO A 183 -4.65 15.70 -4.19
C PRO A 183 -4.73 15.77 -5.72
N ALA A 184 -4.04 14.87 -6.44
CA ALA A 184 -4.13 14.77 -7.89
C ALA A 184 -5.52 14.35 -8.41
N ASN A 185 -6.34 13.74 -7.55
CA ASN A 185 -7.68 13.22 -7.85
C ASN A 185 -8.75 13.86 -6.93
N GLU A 186 -8.48 15.02 -6.35
CA GLU A 186 -9.41 15.67 -5.41
C GLU A 186 -10.77 15.94 -6.08
N GLY A 187 -11.83 15.34 -5.52
CA GLY A 187 -13.19 15.41 -6.06
C GLY A 187 -13.56 14.31 -7.07
N ASP A 188 -12.57 13.59 -7.59
CA ASP A 188 -12.74 12.57 -8.63
C ASP A 188 -12.33 11.16 -8.20
N ALA A 189 -11.90 10.98 -6.94
CA ALA A 189 -11.62 9.67 -6.34
C ALA A 189 -12.89 9.04 -5.72
N ARG A 190 -12.98 7.71 -5.76
CA ARG A 190 -13.97 6.95 -4.97
C ARG A 190 -13.30 6.41 -3.73
N VAL A 191 -14.02 6.50 -2.60
CA VAL A 191 -13.63 5.87 -1.34
C VAL A 191 -14.75 4.93 -0.90
N THR A 192 -14.49 3.63 -0.99
CA THR A 192 -15.47 2.58 -0.69
C THR A 192 -15.01 1.80 0.53
N ALA A 193 -15.82 1.69 1.57
CA ALA A 193 -15.44 0.86 2.73
C ALA A 193 -15.18 -0.59 2.27
N LEU A 194 -14.10 -1.21 2.78
CA LEU A 194 -13.64 -2.53 2.34
C LEU A 194 -14.73 -3.61 2.52
N ALA A 195 -15.63 -3.44 3.49
CA ALA A 195 -16.78 -4.32 3.70
C ALA A 195 -17.74 -4.38 2.49
N PHE A 196 -17.82 -3.30 1.69
CA PHE A 196 -18.71 -3.17 0.53
C PHE A 196 -17.97 -3.27 -0.81
N PHE A 197 -16.64 -3.20 -0.81
CA PHE A 197 -15.85 -3.27 -2.04
C PHE A 197 -16.12 -4.56 -2.82
N GLY A 198 -16.30 -4.45 -4.14
CA GLY A 198 -16.55 -5.59 -5.04
C GLY A 198 -17.91 -6.30 -4.88
N LEU A 199 -18.79 -5.84 -3.98
CA LEU A 199 -20.13 -6.42 -3.82
C LEU A 199 -21.18 -5.81 -4.75
N ASP A 200 -20.87 -4.66 -5.36
CA ASP A 200 -21.82 -3.92 -6.21
C ASP A 200 -21.88 -4.44 -7.66
N GLY A 201 -21.27 -5.58 -7.97
CA GLY A 201 -21.37 -6.22 -9.30
C GLY A 201 -20.74 -5.42 -10.45
N GLY A 202 -19.97 -4.37 -10.15
CA GLY A 202 -19.17 -3.65 -11.13
C GLY A 202 -18.07 -4.56 -11.64
N GLN A 203 -18.21 -5.03 -12.88
CA GLN A 203 -17.17 -5.78 -13.57
C GLN A 203 -15.88 -4.93 -13.55
N SER A 204 -14.87 -5.42 -12.84
CA SER A 204 -13.48 -5.04 -13.13
C SER A 204 -13.21 -5.60 -14.52
N SER A 205 -13.34 -4.78 -15.55
CA SER A 205 -12.93 -5.15 -16.90
C SER A 205 -11.43 -5.46 -16.86
N ALA A 206 -11.11 -6.69 -17.26
CA ALA A 206 -9.76 -7.24 -17.42
C ALA A 206 -8.98 -6.53 -18.52
#